data_AF-A0A8X8ATP9-F1
#
_entry.id   AF-A0A8X8ATP9-F1
#
_cell.length_a   1.000
_cell.length_b   1.000
_cell.length_c   1.000
_cell.angle_alpha   90.00
_cell.angle_beta   90.00
_cell.angle_gamma   90.00
#
_symmetry.space_group_name_H-M   'P 1'
#
loop_
_entity.id
_entity.type
_entity.pdbx_description
1 polymer ?
#
loop_
_entity_poly.entity_id
_entity_poly.type
_entity_poly.pdbx_seq_one_letter_code
_entity_poly.pdbx_strand_id
1 'polypeptide(L)'
;MKLVPDPSNPSHFRFMFAEMVNNRPVLFTYHSNTTTWTTKEAEEVNNWGYKKNNNVFLSLSNRPHESTVMSVDDGSMINRVPAILRPRMNQDAIRGCPSSVGFSRNDLESQLLHIHGDEYKVVIRLDTLELSNMKRMKSLEVWEISSNGEKWELVSRAPREVISNNPCGVMMGCLERRLGVIRVALMTNREGLWNIIWLDYDKEKDKWEWVPLPHCRFLQGSNMAGISFSSGLTFSL
;
A
#
# COMPACT_ATOMS: atom_id res chain seq x y z
N MET A 1 -0.77 -0.86 9.60
CA MET A 1 0.25 -1.12 10.63
C MET A 1 1.63 -0.84 10.03
N LYS A 2 2.61 -0.44 10.84
CA LYS A 2 3.98 -0.17 10.40
C LYS A 2 4.97 -0.40 11.54
N LEU A 3 6.14 -0.94 11.20
CA LEU A 3 7.30 -1.01 12.08
C LEU A 3 8.30 0.06 11.64
N VAL A 4 8.68 0.96 12.54
CA VAL A 4 9.59 2.07 12.23
C VAL A 4 10.70 2.16 13.28
N PRO A 5 11.91 2.60 12.92
CA PRO A 5 12.94 2.91 13.91
C PRO A 5 12.45 3.97 14.93
N ASP A 6 12.93 3.90 16.17
CA ASP A 6 12.71 4.98 17.12
C ASP A 6 13.62 6.18 16.76
N PRO A 7 13.07 7.38 16.52
CA PRO A 7 13.85 8.55 16.13
C PRO A 7 14.84 8.98 17.22
N SER A 8 14.60 8.60 18.47
CA SER A 8 15.46 8.90 19.62
C SER A 8 16.61 7.91 19.75
N ASN A 9 16.41 6.66 19.30
CA ASN A 9 17.42 5.61 19.35
C ASN A 9 17.16 4.53 18.28
N PRO A 10 17.97 4.49 17.20
CA PRO A 10 17.80 3.54 16.10
C PRO A 10 17.91 2.06 16.49
N SER A 11 18.50 1.74 17.66
CA SER A 11 18.55 0.38 18.20
C SER A 11 17.20 -0.11 18.74
N HIS A 12 16.23 0.79 18.84
CA HIS A 12 14.85 0.50 19.22
C HIS A 12 13.91 0.78 18.06
N PHE A 13 12.71 0.23 18.16
CA PHE A 13 11.67 0.36 17.15
C PHE A 13 10.36 0.81 17.81
N ARG A 14 9.51 1.42 17.01
CA ARG A 14 8.11 1.64 17.31
C ARG A 14 7.26 0.78 16.39
N PHE A 15 6.28 0.13 16.99
CA PHE A 15 5.25 -0.56 16.24
C PHE A 15 3.97 0.27 16.31
N MET A 16 3.45 0.65 15.15
CA MET A 16 2.34 1.59 15.02
C MET A 16 1.20 0.97 14.23
N PHE A 17 -0.03 1.12 14.71
CA PHE A 17 -1.21 0.84 13.90
C PHE A 17 -2.34 1.81 14.26
N ALA A 18 -3.28 1.93 13.35
CA ALA A 18 -4.41 2.84 13.47
C ALA A 18 -5.69 2.05 13.29
N GLU A 19 -6.69 2.33 14.12
CA GLU A 19 -7.99 1.65 14.07
C GLU A 19 -9.12 2.63 14.43
N MET A 20 -10.33 2.33 13.94
CA MET A 20 -11.55 3.06 14.30
C MET A 20 -12.14 2.47 15.58
N VAL A 21 -11.98 3.16 16.72
CA VAL A 21 -12.55 2.76 18.02
C VAL A 21 -13.75 3.65 18.31
N ASN A 22 -14.96 3.07 18.41
CA ASN A 22 -16.19 3.85 18.62
C ASN A 22 -16.36 5.00 17.61
N ASN A 23 -16.07 4.72 16.34
CA ASN A 23 -16.08 5.70 15.24
C ASN A 23 -15.09 6.87 15.40
N ARG A 24 -14.08 6.73 16.26
CA ARG A 24 -12.95 7.67 16.40
C ARG A 24 -11.67 7.03 15.89
N PRO A 25 -10.88 7.71 15.06
CA PRO A 25 -9.60 7.19 14.60
C PRO A 25 -8.56 7.29 15.72
N VAL A 26 -8.04 6.14 16.15
CA VAL A 26 -7.07 6.04 17.24
C VAL A 26 -5.77 5.45 16.74
N LEU A 27 -4.67 6.12 17.06
CA LEU A 27 -3.31 5.62 16.89
C LEU A 27 -2.91 4.81 18.12
N PHE A 28 -2.35 3.64 17.89
CA PHE A 28 -1.69 2.81 18.90
C PHE A 28 -0.21 2.75 18.57
N THR A 29 0.64 3.07 19.55
CA THR A 29 2.09 3.02 19.39
C THR A 29 2.71 2.21 20.53
N TYR A 30 3.41 1.14 20.17
CA TYR A 30 4.29 0.42 21.08
C TYR A 30 5.71 0.93 20.94
N HIS A 31 6.38 1.20 22.05
CA HIS A 31 7.76 1.63 22.10
C HIS A 31 8.64 0.50 22.67
N SER A 32 9.63 0.03 21.90
CA SER A 32 10.47 -1.09 22.36
C SER A 32 11.54 -0.67 23.40
N ASN A 33 11.81 0.62 23.55
CA ASN A 33 12.76 1.14 24.55
C ASN A 33 12.19 1.07 25.98
N THR A 34 10.92 1.41 26.17
CA THR A 34 10.22 1.40 27.45
C THR A 34 9.31 0.19 27.61
N THR A 35 9.09 -0.58 26.55
CA THR A 35 8.14 -1.70 26.48
C THR A 35 6.69 -1.31 26.77
N THR A 36 6.31 -0.06 26.47
CA THR A 36 4.99 0.49 26.79
C THR A 36 4.16 0.77 25.54
N TRP A 37 2.84 0.67 25.70
CA TRP A 37 1.85 1.13 24.73
C TRP A 37 1.40 2.56 25.06
N THR A 38 1.21 3.36 24.01
CA THR A 38 0.56 4.66 24.08
C THR A 38 -0.57 4.71 23.05
N THR A 39 -1.59 5.51 23.34
CA THR A 39 -2.73 5.72 22.44
C THR A 39 -2.97 7.21 22.25
N LYS A 40 -3.42 7.58 21.05
CA LYS A 40 -3.73 8.97 20.73
C LYS A 40 -4.87 9.04 19.73
N GLU A 41 -5.91 9.80 20.06
CA GLU A 41 -6.97 10.12 19.10
C GLU A 41 -6.44 11.08 18.05
N ALA A 42 -6.81 10.84 16.79
CA ALA A 42 -6.42 11.67 15.67
C ALA A 42 -7.47 12.74 15.38
N GLU A 43 -7.02 13.88 14.84
CA GLU A 43 -7.87 15.00 14.50
C GLU A 43 -7.96 15.19 12.98
N GLU A 44 -9.11 15.66 12.50
CA GLU A 44 -9.29 16.04 11.10
C GLU A 44 -8.65 17.42 10.86
N VAL A 45 -7.80 17.51 9.83
CA VAL A 45 -7.02 18.72 9.56
C VAL A 45 -7.52 19.37 8.28
N ASN A 46 -8.14 20.54 8.39
CA ASN A 46 -8.71 21.28 7.25
C ASN A 46 -7.66 21.94 6.34
N ASN A 47 -6.46 22.21 6.85
CA ASN A 47 -5.36 22.84 6.13
C ASN A 47 -4.08 22.01 6.29
N TRP A 48 -4.12 20.78 5.80
CA TRP A 48 -2.95 19.92 5.85
C TRP A 48 -1.91 20.41 4.85
N GLY A 49 -0.84 21.01 5.36
CA GLY A 49 0.34 21.33 4.57
C GLY A 49 1.28 20.13 4.55
N TYR A 50 1.49 19.52 3.38
CA TYR A 50 2.49 18.48 3.20
C TYR A 50 3.88 18.98 3.61
N LYS A 51 4.37 18.53 4.77
CA LYS A 51 5.78 18.64 5.13
C LYS A 51 6.46 17.39 4.60
N LYS A 52 7.27 17.56 3.55
CA LYS A 52 7.97 16.49 2.82
C LYS A 52 8.90 15.61 3.68
N ASN A 53 9.06 15.89 4.97
CA ASN A 53 9.99 15.18 5.83
C ASN A 53 9.24 14.49 6.97
N ASN A 54 9.40 13.16 6.99
CA ASN A 54 9.22 12.27 8.13
C ASN A 54 7.78 12.15 8.66
N ASN A 55 6.80 11.86 7.79
CA ASN A 55 5.51 11.37 8.25
C ASN A 55 5.38 9.86 8.00
N VAL A 56 4.82 9.16 8.98
CA VAL A 56 4.35 7.78 8.85
C VAL A 56 2.88 7.82 8.47
N PHE A 57 2.54 7.20 7.35
CA PHE A 57 1.14 7.07 6.92
C PHE A 57 0.60 5.68 7.26
N LEU A 58 -0.62 5.65 7.80
CA LEU A 58 -1.33 4.44 8.20
C LEU A 58 -2.72 4.44 7.57
N SER A 59 -3.04 3.38 6.84
CA SER A 59 -4.38 3.17 6.30
C SER A 59 -5.37 2.79 7.42
N LEU A 60 -6.49 3.51 7.52
CA LEU A 60 -7.58 3.24 8.47
C LEU A 60 -8.76 2.52 7.81
N SER A 61 -9.24 3.05 6.68
CA SER A 61 -10.33 2.45 5.92
C SER A 61 -10.19 2.79 4.45
N ASN A 62 -10.54 1.85 3.58
CA ASN A 62 -10.53 2.05 2.15
C ASN A 62 -11.87 1.61 1.58
N ARG A 63 -12.53 2.53 0.89
CA ARG A 63 -13.69 2.32 0.04
C ARG A 63 -13.30 2.63 -1.40
N PRO A 64 -14.08 2.19 -2.39
CA PRO A 64 -13.78 2.41 -3.81
C PRO A 64 -13.48 3.86 -4.20
N HIS A 65 -14.07 4.84 -3.51
CA HIS A 65 -13.94 6.27 -3.83
C HIS A 65 -13.39 7.12 -2.69
N GLU A 66 -13.21 6.52 -1.51
CA GLU A 66 -12.83 7.23 -0.29
C GLU A 66 -11.79 6.40 0.44
N SER A 67 -10.62 6.98 0.71
CA SER A 67 -9.64 6.40 1.62
C SER A 67 -9.56 7.28 2.86
N THR A 68 -9.46 6.67 4.03
CA THR A 68 -9.10 7.36 5.26
C THR A 68 -7.69 6.94 5.62
N VAL A 69 -6.78 7.91 5.63
CA VAL A 69 -5.36 7.71 5.92
C VAL A 69 -5.00 8.59 7.11
N MET A 70 -4.28 8.02 8.07
CA MET A 70 -3.71 8.75 9.19
C MET A 70 -2.27 9.11 8.88
N SER A 71 -1.92 10.38 9.02
CA SER A 71 -0.54 10.86 8.97
C SER A 71 -0.03 11.09 10.40
N VAL A 72 1.09 10.48 10.74
CA VAL A 72 1.74 10.61 12.04
C VAL A 72 3.11 11.23 11.85
N ASP A 73 3.42 12.29 12.60
CA ASP A 73 4.75 12.90 12.58
C ASP A 73 5.77 11.93 13.20
N ASP A 74 6.81 11.59 12.43
CA ASP A 74 7.87 10.64 12.79
C ASP A 74 9.01 11.31 13.57
N GLY A 75 8.95 12.64 13.81
CA GLY A 75 10.05 13.43 14.39
C GLY A 75 9.73 14.23 15.67
N SER A 76 10.30 13.78 16.80
CA SER A 76 10.57 14.44 18.12
C SER A 76 9.46 15.21 18.88
N MET A 77 8.40 15.65 18.23
CA MET A 77 7.32 16.42 18.85
C MET A 77 6.24 15.46 19.37
N ILE A 78 6.50 14.87 20.54
CA ILE A 78 5.59 13.97 21.29
C ILE A 78 4.14 14.53 21.37
N ASN A 79 3.99 15.86 21.26
CA ASN A 79 2.71 16.54 21.39
C ASN A 79 1.90 16.71 20.08
N ARG A 80 2.42 16.40 18.89
CA ARG A 80 1.61 16.56 17.66
C ARG A 80 0.53 15.49 17.54
N VAL A 81 -0.69 15.94 17.29
CA VAL A 81 -1.86 15.07 17.11
C VAL A 81 -1.79 14.42 15.72
N PRO A 82 -2.04 13.10 15.59
CA PRO A 82 -2.10 12.46 14.29
C PRO A 82 -3.19 13.11 13.44
N ALA A 83 -2.91 13.32 12.17
CA ALA A 83 -3.83 13.99 11.25
C ALA A 83 -4.61 12.96 10.43
N ILE A 84 -5.91 13.19 10.25
CA ILE A 84 -6.76 12.41 9.36
C ILE A 84 -6.85 13.08 8.00
N LEU A 85 -6.51 12.30 6.99
CA LEU A 85 -6.60 12.64 5.57
C LEU A 85 -7.68 11.78 4.92
N ARG A 86 -8.49 12.39 4.06
CA ARG A 86 -9.55 11.70 3.31
C ARG A 86 -9.36 11.83 1.80
N PRO A 87 -8.25 11.32 1.24
CA PRO A 87 -8.00 11.47 -0.19
C PRO A 87 -9.08 10.76 -1.01
N ARG A 88 -9.70 11.52 -1.92
CA ARG A 88 -10.71 11.02 -2.87
C ARG A 88 -10.07 10.77 -4.23
N MET A 89 -10.56 9.77 -4.96
CA MET A 89 -10.17 9.62 -6.37
C MET A 89 -10.83 10.73 -7.19
N ASN A 90 -10.05 11.36 -8.07
CA ASN A 90 -10.61 12.30 -9.04
C ASN A 90 -11.52 11.54 -10.02
N GLN A 91 -12.79 11.95 -10.14
CA GLN A 91 -13.76 11.33 -11.04
C GLN A 91 -13.31 11.38 -12.51
N ASP A 92 -12.51 12.37 -12.89
CA ASP A 92 -12.01 12.49 -14.26
C ASP A 92 -10.93 11.44 -14.57
N ALA A 93 -10.16 11.03 -13.56
CA ALA A 93 -9.21 9.93 -13.69
C ALA A 93 -9.89 8.56 -13.81
N ILE A 94 -11.16 8.47 -13.37
CA ILE A 94 -12.04 7.30 -13.57
C ILE A 94 -12.58 7.28 -15.01
N ARG A 95 -12.83 8.44 -15.63
CA ARG A 95 -13.35 8.56 -17.03
C ARG A 95 -12.31 8.23 -18.11
N GLY A 96 -11.02 8.50 -17.85
CA GLY A 96 -9.92 8.23 -18.80
C GLY A 96 -9.44 6.78 -18.85
N CYS A 97 -10.06 5.88 -18.08
CA CYS A 97 -9.82 4.45 -18.16
C CYS A 97 -10.70 3.85 -19.27
N PRO A 98 -10.15 3.19 -20.31
CA PRO A 98 -10.96 2.60 -21.35
C PRO A 98 -11.77 1.43 -20.76
N SER A 99 -13.03 1.73 -20.43
CA SER A 99 -14.17 0.89 -20.04
C SER A 99 -14.82 1.29 -18.70
N SER A 100 -15.37 2.51 -18.63
CA SER A 100 -16.37 2.89 -17.60
C SER A 100 -17.82 2.82 -18.13
N VAL A 101 -18.07 2.04 -19.18
CA VAL A 101 -19.42 1.84 -19.73
C VAL A 101 -19.68 0.33 -19.84
N GLY A 102 -20.57 -0.17 -18.99
CA GLY A 102 -21.42 -1.29 -19.37
C GLY A 102 -21.16 -2.67 -18.75
N PHE A 103 -20.68 -2.82 -17.51
CA PHE A 103 -20.84 -4.11 -16.80
C PHE A 103 -21.15 -3.88 -15.32
N SER A 104 -21.95 -4.77 -14.74
CA SER A 104 -22.48 -4.74 -13.37
C SER A 104 -21.45 -4.26 -12.33
N ARG A 105 -21.83 -3.25 -11.54
CA ARG A 105 -21.01 -2.60 -10.50
C ARG A 105 -20.39 -3.57 -9.49
N ASN A 106 -20.96 -4.77 -9.34
CA ASN A 106 -20.46 -5.82 -8.45
C ASN A 106 -19.24 -6.58 -9.01
N ASP A 107 -19.03 -6.56 -10.33
CA ASP A 107 -17.95 -7.29 -11.00
C ASP A 107 -16.64 -6.49 -11.01
N LEU A 108 -16.73 -5.16 -11.13
CA LEU A 108 -15.58 -4.25 -11.19
C LEU A 108 -14.79 -4.23 -9.86
N GLU A 109 -15.46 -4.25 -8.72
CA GLU A 109 -14.79 -4.32 -7.41
C GLU A 109 -14.05 -5.65 -7.23
N SER A 110 -14.57 -6.74 -7.79
CA SER A 110 -13.91 -8.06 -7.75
C SER A 110 -12.65 -8.13 -8.63
N GLN A 111 -12.50 -7.17 -9.54
CA GLN A 111 -11.41 -7.06 -10.52
C GLN A 111 -10.37 -6.02 -10.11
N LEU A 112 -10.55 -5.31 -9.00
CA LEU A 112 -9.64 -4.28 -8.50
C LEU A 112 -8.97 -4.73 -7.21
N LEU A 113 -7.63 -4.72 -7.21
CA LEU A 113 -6.84 -4.89 -6.01
C LEU A 113 -6.18 -3.56 -5.65
N HIS A 114 -6.50 -3.05 -4.46
CA HIS A 114 -5.93 -1.83 -3.92
C HIS A 114 -4.91 -2.18 -2.83
N ILE A 115 -3.66 -1.75 -3.00
CA ILE A 115 -2.59 -1.95 -2.04
C ILE A 115 -2.17 -0.58 -1.54
N HIS A 116 -2.17 -0.38 -0.23
CA HIS A 116 -1.85 0.89 0.40
C HIS A 116 -0.54 0.76 1.17
N GLY A 117 0.29 1.80 1.11
CA GLY A 117 1.57 1.84 1.79
C GLY A 117 2.16 3.23 1.71
N ASP A 118 2.57 3.76 2.85
CA ASP A 118 3.05 5.14 2.98
C ASP A 118 2.04 6.15 2.40
N GLU A 119 2.51 7.21 1.74
CA GLU A 119 1.67 8.18 1.04
C GLU A 119 1.18 7.71 -0.34
N TYR A 120 1.31 6.41 -0.62
CA TYR A 120 1.00 5.84 -1.93
C TYR A 120 -0.09 4.77 -1.84
N LYS A 121 -0.69 4.52 -2.99
CA LYS A 121 -1.43 3.29 -3.25
C LYS A 121 -1.13 2.77 -4.65
N VAL A 122 -1.23 1.47 -4.79
CA VAL A 122 -1.20 0.78 -6.07
C VAL A 122 -2.59 0.26 -6.37
N VAL A 123 -3.06 0.51 -7.59
CA VAL A 123 -4.32 -0.03 -8.11
C VAL A 123 -3.99 -1.02 -9.22
N ILE A 124 -4.38 -2.27 -9.01
CA ILE A 124 -4.18 -3.35 -9.97
C ILE A 124 -5.54 -3.73 -10.54
N ARG A 125 -5.64 -3.71 -11.87
CA ARG A 125 -6.80 -4.24 -12.60
C ARG A 125 -6.53 -5.67 -12.99
N LEU A 126 -7.49 -6.54 -12.75
CA LEU A 126 -7.46 -7.95 -13.06
C LEU A 126 -8.54 -8.26 -14.10
N ASP A 127 -8.19 -8.99 -15.14
CA ASP A 127 -9.16 -9.57 -16.08
C ASP A 127 -9.48 -11.01 -15.65
N THR A 128 -10.75 -11.34 -15.49
CA THR A 128 -11.21 -12.70 -15.22
C THR A 128 -11.20 -13.52 -16.52
N LEU A 129 -10.64 -14.73 -16.48
CA LEU A 129 -10.54 -15.60 -17.64
C LEU A 129 -11.79 -16.50 -17.70
N GLU A 130 -12.76 -16.22 -18.58
CA GLU A 130 -14.12 -16.82 -18.56
C GLU A 130 -14.21 -18.35 -18.37
N LEU A 131 -13.21 -19.11 -18.83
CA LEU A 131 -13.17 -20.58 -18.71
C LEU A 131 -12.56 -21.10 -17.38
N SER A 132 -12.17 -20.20 -16.48
CA SER A 132 -11.53 -20.53 -15.21
C SER A 132 -11.83 -19.44 -14.16
N ASN A 133 -11.89 -19.78 -12.88
CA ASN A 133 -11.93 -18.75 -11.82
C ASN A 133 -10.58 -18.03 -11.64
N MET A 134 -9.72 -18.04 -12.65
CA MET A 134 -8.41 -17.40 -12.64
C MET A 134 -8.52 -15.97 -13.17
N LYS A 135 -7.60 -15.15 -12.68
CA LYS A 135 -7.46 -13.73 -13.00
C LYS A 135 -6.07 -13.48 -13.55
N ARG A 136 -5.94 -12.52 -14.46
CA ARG A 136 -4.65 -12.03 -14.97
C ARG A 136 -4.54 -10.53 -14.73
N MET A 137 -3.33 -10.07 -14.41
CA MET A 137 -3.07 -8.63 -14.31
C MET A 137 -3.21 -7.95 -15.67
N LYS A 138 -4.06 -6.93 -15.74
CA LYS A 138 -4.28 -6.09 -16.92
C LYS A 138 -3.51 -4.78 -16.87
N SER A 139 -3.50 -4.14 -15.70
CA SER A 139 -2.81 -2.88 -15.47
C SER A 139 -2.38 -2.74 -14.02
N LEU A 140 -1.30 -2.00 -13.80
CA LEU A 140 -0.83 -1.61 -12.48
C LEU A 140 -0.56 -0.10 -12.51
N GLU A 141 -1.15 0.63 -11.57
CA GLU A 141 -1.05 2.09 -11.47
C GLU A 141 -0.61 2.50 -10.08
N VAL A 142 0.30 3.47 -9.99
CA VAL A 142 0.76 4.06 -8.72
C VAL A 142 0.14 5.43 -8.56
N TRP A 143 -0.39 5.67 -7.36
CA TRP A 143 -1.05 6.91 -6.98
C TRP A 143 -0.44 7.45 -5.69
N GLU A 144 -0.37 8.77 -5.57
CA GLU A 144 0.15 9.49 -4.42
C GLU A 144 -0.94 10.37 -3.81
N ILE A 145 -0.86 10.60 -2.51
CA ILE A 145 -1.69 11.60 -1.84
C ILE A 145 -1.22 12.99 -2.28
N SER A 146 -2.12 13.80 -2.80
CA SER A 146 -1.88 15.20 -3.16
C SER A 146 -1.30 16.00 -1.98
N SER A 147 -0.56 17.06 -2.28
CA SER A 147 0.09 17.90 -1.26
C SER A 147 -0.85 18.54 -0.20
N ASN A 148 -2.16 18.61 -0.49
CA ASN A 148 -3.16 19.10 0.47
C ASN A 148 -3.92 17.96 1.19
N GLY A 149 -3.62 16.69 0.89
CA GLY A 149 -4.22 15.52 1.54
C GLY A 149 -5.61 15.13 1.02
N GLU A 150 -6.18 15.87 0.06
CA GLU A 150 -7.60 15.74 -0.32
C GLU A 150 -7.83 14.79 -1.50
N LYS A 151 -6.80 14.52 -2.31
CA LYS A 151 -6.93 13.78 -3.57
C LYS A 151 -5.87 12.71 -3.71
N TRP A 152 -6.23 11.66 -4.46
CA TRP A 152 -5.27 10.73 -5.06
C TRP A 152 -4.87 11.23 -6.45
N GLU A 153 -3.57 11.31 -6.70
CA GLU A 153 -2.99 11.76 -7.98
C GLU A 153 -2.22 10.61 -8.63
N LEU A 154 -2.47 10.37 -9.91
CA LEU A 154 -1.79 9.32 -10.66
C LEU A 154 -0.32 9.73 -10.86
N VAL A 155 0.59 8.87 -10.43
CA VAL A 155 2.05 9.08 -10.58
C VAL A 155 2.56 8.40 -11.84
N SER A 156 2.26 7.12 -12.01
CA SER A 156 2.75 6.33 -13.14
C SER A 156 1.87 5.10 -13.40
N ARG A 157 1.93 4.62 -14.64
CA ARG A 157 1.34 3.34 -15.06
C ARG A 157 2.45 2.40 -15.46
N ALA A 158 2.41 1.18 -14.94
CA ALA A 158 3.39 0.17 -15.32
C ALA A 158 3.27 -0.14 -16.82
N PRO A 159 4.39 -0.20 -17.54
CA PRO A 159 4.41 -0.58 -18.94
C PRO A 159 4.07 -2.08 -19.07
N ARG A 160 3.54 -2.50 -20.23
CA ARG A 160 2.99 -3.86 -20.40
C ARG A 160 4.02 -4.96 -20.20
N GLU A 161 5.29 -4.65 -20.47
CA GLU A 161 6.44 -5.54 -20.35
C GLU A 161 6.72 -5.89 -18.89
N VAL A 162 6.30 -5.04 -17.95
CA VAL A 162 6.48 -5.23 -16.51
C VAL A 162 5.27 -5.92 -15.87
N ILE A 163 4.14 -5.97 -16.58
CA ILE A 163 2.92 -6.62 -16.10
C ILE A 163 3.04 -8.14 -16.19
N SER A 164 2.78 -8.83 -15.08
CA SER A 164 2.77 -10.29 -15.06
C SER A 164 1.61 -10.85 -15.88
N ASN A 165 1.93 -11.62 -16.91
CA ASN A 165 0.95 -12.33 -17.73
C ASN A 165 0.48 -13.66 -17.13
N ASN A 166 1.05 -14.07 -15.99
CA ASN A 166 0.72 -15.33 -15.36
C ASN A 166 -0.67 -15.28 -14.70
N PRO A 167 -1.58 -16.22 -15.02
CA PRO A 167 -2.87 -16.27 -14.37
C PRO A 167 -2.73 -16.75 -12.93
N CYS A 168 -3.59 -16.23 -12.05
CA CYS A 168 -3.66 -16.58 -10.63
C CYS A 168 -5.11 -16.62 -10.14
N GLY A 169 -5.43 -17.49 -9.19
CA GLY A 169 -6.72 -17.48 -8.49
C GLY A 169 -6.77 -16.42 -7.38
N VAL A 170 -5.64 -16.17 -6.72
CA VAL A 170 -5.51 -15.16 -5.65
C VAL A 170 -4.31 -14.26 -5.93
N MET A 171 -4.48 -12.97 -5.66
CA MET A 171 -3.40 -11.98 -5.64
C MET A 171 -3.52 -11.11 -4.39
N MET A 172 -2.41 -10.87 -3.72
CA MET A 172 -2.27 -9.96 -2.59
C MET A 172 -0.92 -9.24 -2.67
N GLY A 173 -0.70 -8.18 -1.90
CA GLY A 173 0.61 -7.54 -1.89
C GLY A 173 0.78 -6.45 -0.86
N CYS A 174 1.97 -5.85 -0.88
CA CYS A 174 2.35 -4.73 -0.03
C CYS A 174 3.06 -3.65 -0.86
N LEU A 175 3.11 -2.46 -0.28
CA LEU A 175 3.70 -1.26 -0.87
C LEU A 175 4.59 -0.58 0.16
N GLU A 176 5.78 -0.15 -0.26
CA GLU A 176 6.71 0.65 0.55
C GLU A 176 7.39 1.70 -0.32
N ARG A 177 7.62 2.90 0.23
CA ARG A 177 8.50 3.91 -0.36
C ARG A 177 9.81 3.98 0.44
N ARG A 178 10.94 3.74 -0.23
CA ARG A 178 12.28 3.88 0.36
C ARG A 178 13.25 4.52 -0.61
N LEU A 179 13.99 5.54 -0.14
CA LEU A 179 14.99 6.26 -0.94
C LEU A 179 14.45 6.76 -2.30
N GLY A 180 13.20 7.24 -2.32
CA GLY A 180 12.55 7.74 -3.55
C GLY A 180 12.00 6.65 -4.48
N VAL A 181 12.26 5.38 -4.19
CA VAL A 181 11.75 4.24 -4.95
C VAL A 181 10.50 3.67 -4.29
N ILE A 182 9.47 3.41 -5.10
CA ILE A 182 8.22 2.79 -4.68
C ILE A 182 8.31 1.30 -5.01
N ARG A 183 8.25 0.46 -3.98
CA ARG A 183 8.41 -0.99 -4.08
C ARG A 183 7.06 -1.66 -3.90
N VAL A 184 6.72 -2.52 -4.86
CA VAL A 184 5.49 -3.30 -4.88
C VAL A 184 5.87 -4.77 -4.86
N ALA A 185 5.57 -5.46 -3.77
CA ALA A 185 5.70 -6.92 -3.70
C ALA A 185 4.30 -7.55 -3.73
N LEU A 186 4.08 -8.43 -4.69
CA LEU A 186 2.83 -9.16 -4.88
C LEU A 186 3.06 -10.64 -4.69
N MET A 187 2.10 -11.32 -4.08
CA MET A 187 2.01 -12.77 -4.08
C MET A 187 0.82 -13.20 -4.90
N THR A 188 1.04 -14.21 -5.72
CA THR A 188 -0.01 -14.84 -6.51
C THR A 188 -0.10 -16.31 -6.18
N ASN A 189 -1.31 -16.84 -6.08
CA ASN A 189 -1.55 -18.28 -5.98
C ASN A 189 -2.24 -18.79 -7.24
N ARG A 190 -1.76 -19.90 -7.79
CA ARG A 190 -2.44 -20.66 -8.83
C ARG A 190 -2.52 -22.11 -8.39
N GLU A 191 -3.69 -22.56 -7.97
CA GLU A 191 -3.95 -23.98 -7.62
C GLU A 191 -2.96 -24.54 -6.59
N GLY A 192 -2.60 -23.72 -5.58
CA GLY A 192 -1.62 -24.11 -4.55
C GLY A 192 -0.16 -23.80 -4.90
N LEU A 193 0.14 -23.36 -6.12
CA LEU A 193 1.46 -22.85 -6.50
C LEU A 193 1.54 -21.35 -6.18
N TRP A 194 2.42 -20.99 -5.25
CA TRP A 194 2.69 -19.60 -4.89
C TRP A 194 3.85 -19.03 -5.70
N ASN A 195 3.71 -17.78 -6.14
CA ASN A 195 4.74 -17.02 -6.83
C ASN A 195 4.81 -15.61 -6.25
N ILE A 196 6.01 -15.03 -6.26
CA ILE A 196 6.27 -13.65 -5.81
C ILE A 196 6.65 -12.81 -7.03
N ILE A 197 6.05 -11.63 -7.11
CA ILE A 197 6.36 -10.59 -8.09
C ILE A 197 6.87 -9.40 -7.30
N TRP A 198 8.05 -8.90 -7.62
CA TRP A 198 8.60 -7.71 -6.97
C TRP A 198 8.96 -6.68 -8.03
N LEU A 199 8.35 -5.51 -7.91
CA LEU A 199 8.50 -4.40 -8.83
C LEU A 199 8.98 -3.16 -8.07
N ASP A 200 9.96 -2.48 -8.65
CA ASP A 200 10.41 -1.18 -8.18
C ASP A 200 10.01 -0.13 -9.22
N TYR A 201 9.47 0.99 -8.75
CA TYR A 201 9.22 2.18 -9.55
C TYR A 201 10.05 3.34 -8.99
N ASP A 202 11.04 3.77 -9.78
CA ASP A 202 11.88 4.92 -9.49
C ASP A 202 11.19 6.18 -10.04
N LYS A 203 10.66 7.01 -9.15
CA LYS A 203 9.93 8.23 -9.52
C LYS A 203 10.84 9.29 -10.14
N GLU A 204 12.13 9.33 -9.78
CA GLU A 204 13.06 10.31 -10.33
C GLU A 204 13.46 9.98 -11.76
N LYS A 205 13.54 8.68 -12.07
CA LYS A 205 13.87 8.17 -13.41
C LYS A 205 12.64 7.84 -14.27
N ASP A 206 11.43 7.93 -13.70
CA ASP A 206 10.18 7.43 -14.28
C ASP A 206 10.34 6.02 -14.87
N LYS A 207 10.91 5.11 -14.06
CA LYS A 207 11.31 3.78 -14.53
C LYS A 207 10.74 2.66 -13.67
N TRP A 208 10.17 1.67 -14.34
CA TRP A 208 9.72 0.42 -13.75
C TRP A 208 10.76 -0.68 -13.97
N GLU A 209 11.05 -1.45 -12.92
CA GLU A 209 11.99 -2.56 -12.98
C GLU A 209 11.46 -3.78 -12.19
N TRP A 210 11.80 -4.97 -12.70
CA TRP A 210 11.64 -6.21 -11.95
C TRP A 210 12.82 -6.36 -10.99
N VAL A 211 12.52 -6.61 -9.72
CA VAL A 211 13.55 -6.98 -8.75
C VAL A 211 13.74 -8.48 -8.81
N PRO A 212 14.95 -8.97 -9.16
CA PRO A 212 15.22 -10.40 -9.18
C PRO A 212 15.11 -10.95 -7.76
N LEU A 213 14.30 -11.99 -7.61
CA LEU A 213 14.16 -12.69 -6.34
C LEU A 213 15.05 -13.93 -6.32
N PRO A 214 15.64 -14.28 -5.17
CA PRO A 214 16.32 -15.56 -5.04
C PRO A 214 15.34 -16.68 -5.38
N HIS A 215 15.85 -17.75 -5.99
CA HIS A 215 15.03 -18.89 -6.41
C HIS A 215 14.49 -19.64 -5.19
N CYS A 216 13.30 -19.25 -4.73
CA CYS A 216 12.64 -19.85 -3.57
C CYS A 216 11.95 -21.18 -3.95
N ARG A 217 12.74 -22.25 -4.13
CA ARG A 217 12.22 -23.59 -4.48
C ARG A 217 11.25 -24.20 -3.45
N PHE A 218 11.19 -23.66 -2.23
CA PHE A 218 10.41 -24.19 -1.11
C PHE A 218 8.96 -23.65 -1.02
N LEU A 219 8.50 -22.85 -1.98
CA LEU A 219 7.14 -22.27 -1.97
C LEU A 219 6.04 -23.23 -2.48
N GLN A 220 6.40 -24.43 -2.89
CA GLN A 220 5.47 -25.45 -3.37
C GLN A 220 4.92 -26.27 -2.20
N GLY A 221 3.59 -26.24 -1.97
CA GLY A 221 2.93 -27.03 -0.91
C GLY A 221 3.00 -26.45 0.51
N SER A 222 3.67 -25.32 0.69
CA SER A 222 3.75 -24.62 1.99
C SER A 222 2.44 -23.89 2.28
N ASN A 223 1.85 -24.15 3.46
CA ASN A 223 0.72 -23.37 3.99
C ASN A 223 1.26 -21.99 4.43
N MET A 224 1.29 -21.03 3.53
CA MET A 224 1.82 -19.68 3.80
C MET A 224 0.79 -18.79 4.50
N ALA A 225 -0.04 -19.36 5.37
CA ALA A 225 -0.91 -18.62 6.27
C ALA A 225 -0.06 -17.87 7.32
N GLY A 226 0.63 -16.81 6.90
CA GLY A 226 1.50 -16.05 7.78
C GLY A 226 2.67 -15.30 7.14
N ILE A 227 2.77 -15.19 5.80
CA ILE A 227 3.74 -14.23 5.23
C ILE A 227 3.14 -12.84 5.36
N SER A 228 3.53 -12.15 6.43
CA SER A 228 3.37 -10.71 6.54
C SER A 228 4.57 -10.07 5.83
N PHE A 229 4.32 -9.34 4.74
CA PHE A 229 5.35 -8.48 4.19
C PHE A 229 5.55 -7.31 5.13
N SER A 230 6.56 -7.44 6.00
CA SER A 230 7.10 -6.30 6.70
C SER A 230 8.12 -5.63 5.79
N SER A 231 7.97 -4.33 5.58
CA SER A 231 8.97 -3.46 4.96
C SER A 231 10.34 -3.51 5.66
N GLY A 232 10.44 -4.12 6.84
CA GLY A 232 11.69 -4.34 7.56
C GLY A 232 12.54 -5.52 7.06
N LEU A 233 12.05 -6.37 6.14
CA LEU A 233 12.83 -7.49 5.62
C LEU A 233 13.72 -7.06 4.44
N THR A 234 14.78 -6.30 4.75
CA THR A 234 15.98 -6.32 3.89
C THR A 234 16.61 -7.70 3.98
N PHE A 235 16.58 -8.48 2.91
CA PHE A 235 17.61 -9.50 2.70
C PHE A 235 18.93 -8.74 2.52
N SER A 236 19.81 -8.83 3.51
CA SER A 236 21.22 -8.48 3.30
C SER A 236 21.76 -9.42 2.22
N LEU A 237 22.14 -8.85 1.07
CA LEU A 237 23.06 -9.51 0.14
C LEU A 237 24.44 -9.61 0.79
#